data_AF-A0A010YLN3-F1
#
_entry.id   AF-A0A010YLN3-F1
#
_cell.length_a   1.000
_cell.length_b   1.000
_cell.length_c   1.000
_cell.angle_alpha   90.00
_cell.angle_beta   90.00
_cell.angle_gamma   90.00
#
_symmetry.space_group_name_H-M   'P 1'
#
loop_
_entity.id
_entity.type
_entity.pdbx_description
1 polymer ?
#
loop_
_entity_poly.entity_id
_entity_poly.type
_entity_poly.pdbx_seq_one_letter_code
_entity_poly.pdbx_strand_id
1 'polypeptide(L)'
;MSAVVFLGPSVDRPTAAGVWDVEFRPPIARGDVDAVLARPEPPAAIGIVDGRFLSAFSISPKEVLRALDAGVAVYGASSMGALRAAECAPYGMIGVGAIYAEYASGRLDADDEVALTYDPDSGRALSEPLVNWRLALAPAVTSGRVDAELAARFLATAKALYFPERTLPAVLARMTGADPTGLAALAHYLKTDAPDAKRDDALALLHRMAADLGQAARAT
;
A
#
# COMPACT_ATOMS: atom_id res chain seq x y z
N MET A 1 23.94 4.47 8.11
CA MET A 1 23.58 4.08 6.72
C MET A 1 22.37 4.90 6.29
N SER A 2 22.38 5.46 5.09
CA SER A 2 21.29 6.30 4.57
C SER A 2 20.20 5.44 3.91
N ALA A 3 18.96 5.93 3.94
CA ALA A 3 17.82 5.28 3.30
C ALA A 3 16.89 6.32 2.68
N VAL A 4 16.19 5.92 1.62
CA VAL A 4 15.16 6.72 0.95
C VAL A 4 13.85 5.95 0.96
N VAL A 5 12.74 6.59 1.33
CA VAL A 5 11.40 5.98 1.34
C VAL A 5 10.44 6.76 0.46
N PHE A 6 9.87 6.09 -0.55
CA PHE A 6 8.83 6.66 -1.42
C PHE A 6 7.46 6.45 -0.82
N LEU A 7 6.82 7.56 -0.42
CA LEU A 7 5.64 7.60 0.42
C LEU A 7 4.61 8.59 -0.14
N GLY A 8 3.32 8.30 0.04
CA GLY A 8 2.25 9.26 -0.17
C GLY A 8 1.00 8.90 0.64
N PRO A 9 -0.15 8.67 -0.01
CA PRO A 9 -1.44 8.66 0.68
C PRO A 9 -1.64 7.48 1.64
N SER A 10 -0.77 6.46 1.63
CA SER A 10 -0.89 5.32 2.55
C SER A 10 -0.62 5.71 4.01
N VAL A 11 0.28 6.67 4.25
CA VAL A 11 0.50 7.23 5.59
C VAL A 11 1.07 8.65 5.46
N ASP A 12 0.55 9.57 6.27
CA ASP A 12 1.02 10.94 6.28
C ASP A 12 2.47 11.06 6.77
N ARG A 13 3.20 12.02 6.19
CA ARG A 13 4.61 12.23 6.47
C ARG A 13 4.91 12.50 7.96
N PRO A 14 4.13 13.31 8.70
CA PRO A 14 4.35 13.50 10.14
C PRO A 14 4.28 12.19 10.93
N THR A 15 3.28 11.33 10.68
CA THR A 15 3.19 10.01 11.32
C THR A 15 4.40 9.15 10.95
N ALA A 16 4.75 9.08 9.67
CA ALA A 16 5.88 8.26 9.21
C ALA A 16 7.22 8.70 9.84
N ALA A 17 7.48 10.01 9.89
CA ALA A 17 8.67 10.57 10.53
C ALA A 17 8.70 10.33 12.05
N GLY A 18 7.54 10.23 12.70
CA GLY A 18 7.43 9.84 14.10
C GLY A 18 7.88 8.38 14.37
N VAL A 19 7.79 7.50 13.36
CA VAL A 19 8.30 6.12 13.44
C VAL A 19 9.79 6.05 13.14
N TRP A 20 10.21 6.65 12.02
CA TRP A 20 11.61 6.67 11.61
C TRP A 20 11.89 7.88 10.70
N ASP A 21 12.76 8.78 11.15
CA ASP A 21 13.11 9.98 10.40
C ASP A 21 14.17 9.67 9.33
N VAL A 22 13.73 9.65 8.07
CA VAL A 22 14.53 9.34 6.89
C VAL A 22 14.18 10.25 5.72
N GLU A 23 14.94 10.15 4.63
CA GLU A 23 14.61 10.87 3.40
C GLU A 23 13.32 10.33 2.78
N PHE A 24 12.21 10.98 3.09
CA PHE A 24 10.92 10.73 2.44
C PHE A 24 10.85 11.43 1.08
N ARG A 25 10.42 10.68 0.07
CA ARG A 25 10.16 11.15 -1.29
C ARG A 25 8.68 10.94 -1.64
N PRO A 26 8.13 11.70 -2.60
CA PRO A 26 6.76 11.49 -3.09
C PRO A 26 6.54 10.06 -3.59
N PRO A 27 5.30 9.65 -3.90
CA PRO A 27 5.02 8.34 -4.48
C PRO A 27 5.89 8.08 -5.71
N ILE A 28 6.42 6.86 -5.78
CA ILE A 28 7.41 6.46 -6.79
C ILE A 28 6.81 6.47 -8.20
N ALA A 29 7.62 6.88 -9.15
CA ALA A 29 7.36 6.80 -10.58
C ALA A 29 8.57 6.21 -11.32
N ARG A 30 8.35 5.86 -12.59
CA ARG A 30 9.42 5.38 -13.46
C ARG A 30 10.57 6.39 -13.54
N GLY A 31 11.79 5.89 -13.36
CA GLY A 31 13.04 6.64 -13.35
C GLY A 31 13.49 7.08 -11.96
N ASP A 32 12.61 7.04 -10.94
CA ASP A 32 12.97 7.52 -9.60
C ASP A 32 14.03 6.65 -8.91
N VAL A 33 13.97 5.33 -9.10
CA VAL A 33 15.02 4.43 -8.57
C VAL A 33 16.35 4.73 -9.23
N ASP A 34 16.37 4.84 -10.56
CA ASP A 34 17.60 5.15 -11.30
C ASP A 34 18.17 6.51 -10.87
N ALA A 35 17.31 7.51 -10.63
CA ALA A 35 17.72 8.81 -10.13
C ALA A 35 18.35 8.75 -8.72
N VAL A 36 17.82 7.88 -7.84
CA VAL A 36 18.41 7.65 -6.51
C VAL A 36 19.76 6.92 -6.62
N LEU A 37 19.87 5.93 -7.52
CA LEU A 37 21.12 5.19 -7.75
C LEU A 37 22.20 6.04 -8.41
N ALA A 38 21.84 7.05 -9.20
CA ALA A 38 22.79 7.94 -9.86
C ALA A 38 23.42 9.00 -8.92
N ARG A 39 23.05 9.02 -7.64
CA ARG A 39 23.66 9.93 -6.64
C ARG A 39 25.13 9.57 -6.43
N PRO A 40 26.00 10.54 -6.08
CA PRO A 40 27.40 10.26 -5.73
C PRO A 40 27.54 9.23 -4.61
N GLU A 41 26.62 9.28 -3.65
CA GLU A 41 26.46 8.32 -2.56
C GLU A 41 25.03 7.76 -2.61
N PRO A 42 24.83 6.60 -3.28
CA PRO A 42 23.55 5.91 -3.27
C PRO A 42 23.17 5.49 -1.84
N PRO A 43 21.87 5.43 -1.51
CA PRO A 43 21.44 4.97 -0.20
C PRO A 43 21.74 3.48 -0.01
N ALA A 44 21.92 3.07 1.24
CA ALA A 44 22.06 1.67 1.58
C ALA A 44 20.75 0.89 1.40
N ALA A 45 19.60 1.59 1.51
CA ALA A 45 18.29 0.99 1.32
C ALA A 45 17.27 1.92 0.65
N ILE A 46 16.35 1.33 -0.09
CA ILE A 46 15.17 1.99 -0.67
C ILE A 46 13.91 1.31 -0.15
N GLY A 47 12.98 2.10 0.41
CA GLY A 47 11.64 1.67 0.78
C GLY A 47 10.62 2.17 -0.23
N ILE A 48 9.76 1.29 -0.74
CA ILE A 48 8.69 1.64 -1.67
C ILE A 48 7.36 1.36 -0.98
N VAL A 49 6.59 2.41 -0.69
CA VAL A 49 5.23 2.30 -0.16
C VAL A 49 4.27 2.61 -1.30
N ASP A 50 4.23 3.87 -1.73
CA ASP A 50 3.28 4.38 -2.71
C ASP A 50 3.89 4.60 -4.08
N GLY A 51 3.08 4.42 -5.12
CA GLY A 51 3.41 4.76 -6.50
C GLY A 51 2.37 5.68 -7.13
N ARG A 52 2.79 6.45 -8.13
CA ARG A 52 1.88 7.31 -8.90
C ARG A 52 1.08 6.44 -9.88
N PHE A 53 -0.24 6.59 -9.83
CA PHE A 53 -1.18 6.03 -10.80
C PHE A 53 -1.67 7.14 -11.74
N LEU A 54 -1.93 6.79 -13.02
CA LEU A 54 -2.47 7.65 -14.10
C LEU A 54 -1.60 8.83 -14.55
N SER A 55 -0.99 9.57 -13.62
CA SER A 55 -0.20 10.78 -13.90
C SER A 55 1.26 10.50 -14.27
N ALA A 56 1.71 9.26 -14.09
CA ALA A 56 3.04 8.81 -14.47
C ALA A 56 3.02 7.31 -14.77
N PHE A 57 4.04 6.85 -15.48
CA PHE A 57 4.27 5.42 -15.62
C PHE A 57 4.71 4.83 -14.28
N SER A 58 4.09 3.71 -13.91
CA SER A 58 4.51 2.93 -12.75
C SER A 58 5.96 2.47 -12.92
N ILE A 59 6.67 2.42 -11.78
CA ILE A 59 7.98 1.79 -11.66
C ILE A 59 7.94 0.41 -12.30
N SER A 60 8.99 0.04 -13.03
CA SER A 60 9.15 -1.29 -13.63
C SER A 60 9.90 -2.24 -12.70
N PRO A 61 9.66 -3.57 -12.77
CA PRO A 61 10.46 -4.55 -12.03
C PRO A 61 11.96 -4.43 -12.31
N LYS A 62 12.33 -4.05 -13.54
CA LYS A 62 13.73 -3.86 -13.94
C LYS A 62 14.45 -2.76 -13.16
N GLU A 63 13.74 -1.73 -12.71
CA GLU A 63 14.32 -0.68 -11.85
C GLU A 63 14.69 -1.25 -10.47
N VAL A 64 13.81 -2.08 -9.90
CA VAL A 64 14.08 -2.79 -8.64
C VAL A 64 15.29 -3.70 -8.80
N LEU A 65 15.36 -4.49 -9.87
CA LEU A 65 16.49 -5.39 -10.13
C LEU A 65 17.82 -4.62 -10.22
N ARG A 66 17.84 -3.45 -10.89
CA ARG A 66 19.04 -2.61 -10.95
C ARG A 66 19.50 -2.12 -9.59
N ALA A 67 18.58 -1.78 -8.69
CA ALA A 67 18.92 -1.40 -7.32
C ALA A 67 19.52 -2.58 -6.54
N LEU A 68 18.93 -3.77 -6.67
CA LEU A 68 19.43 -4.99 -6.05
C LEU A 68 20.82 -5.36 -6.58
N ASP A 69 21.05 -5.29 -7.90
CA ASP A 69 22.35 -5.53 -8.54
C ASP A 69 23.42 -4.53 -8.07
N ALA A 70 23.02 -3.31 -7.72
CA ALA A 70 23.90 -2.28 -7.14
C ALA A 70 24.18 -2.50 -5.63
N GLY A 71 23.67 -3.57 -5.03
CA GLY A 71 23.84 -3.89 -3.62
C GLY A 71 22.97 -3.05 -2.67
N VAL A 72 21.96 -2.35 -3.21
CA VAL A 72 21.00 -1.57 -2.40
C VAL A 72 19.88 -2.48 -1.94
N ALA A 73 19.62 -2.53 -0.63
CA ALA A 73 18.50 -3.28 -0.09
C ALA A 73 17.17 -2.61 -0.48
N VAL A 74 16.26 -3.34 -1.12
CA VAL A 74 14.96 -2.79 -1.54
C VAL A 74 13.82 -3.44 -0.76
N TYR A 75 12.95 -2.62 -0.18
CA TYR A 75 11.77 -3.02 0.59
C TYR A 75 10.49 -2.55 -0.11
N GLY A 76 9.43 -3.34 -0.04
CA GLY A 76 8.13 -2.96 -0.61
C GLY A 76 6.94 -3.38 0.25
N ALA A 77 5.96 -2.49 0.37
CA ALA A 77 4.74 -2.72 1.14
C ALA A 77 3.55 -1.89 0.64
N SER A 78 2.37 -2.14 1.21
CA SER A 78 1.16 -1.30 1.15
C SER A 78 0.50 -1.11 -0.22
N SER A 79 1.17 -0.48 -1.19
CA SER A 79 0.58 -0.07 -2.45
C SER A 79 1.37 -0.65 -3.62
N MET A 80 1.82 0.18 -4.57
CA MET A 80 2.75 -0.20 -5.63
C MET A 80 3.99 -0.93 -5.11
N GLY A 81 4.44 -0.64 -3.89
CA GLY A 81 5.53 -1.34 -3.23
C GLY A 81 5.25 -2.83 -3.01
N ALA A 82 4.05 -3.19 -2.56
CA ALA A 82 3.66 -4.57 -2.34
C ALA A 82 3.61 -5.38 -3.66
N LEU A 83 3.07 -4.77 -4.73
CA LEU A 83 3.06 -5.36 -6.07
C LEU A 83 4.48 -5.69 -6.55
N ARG A 84 5.38 -4.70 -6.51
CA ARG A 84 6.78 -4.90 -6.94
C ARG A 84 7.52 -5.87 -6.04
N ALA A 85 7.25 -5.88 -4.73
CA ALA A 85 7.82 -6.87 -3.83
C ALA A 85 7.37 -8.29 -4.19
N ALA A 86 6.09 -8.52 -4.50
CA ALA A 86 5.61 -9.85 -4.90
C ALA A 86 6.31 -10.37 -6.17
N GLU A 87 6.54 -9.51 -7.16
CA GLU A 87 7.23 -9.87 -8.39
C GLU A 87 8.76 -10.00 -8.23
N CYS A 88 9.36 -9.18 -7.36
CA CYS A 88 10.82 -9.06 -7.23
C CYS A 88 11.40 -9.82 -6.03
N ALA A 89 10.56 -10.40 -5.17
CA ALA A 89 10.99 -11.20 -4.02
C ALA A 89 11.92 -12.37 -4.40
N PRO A 90 11.67 -13.12 -5.50
CA PRO A 90 12.60 -14.18 -5.94
C PRO A 90 14.01 -13.68 -6.26
N TYR A 91 14.19 -12.37 -6.48
CA TYR A 91 15.46 -11.73 -6.82
C TYR A 91 16.08 -10.97 -5.63
N GLY A 92 15.45 -10.95 -4.47
CA GLY A 92 16.00 -10.36 -3.24
C GLY A 92 15.30 -9.10 -2.73
N MET A 93 14.23 -8.62 -3.38
CA MET A 93 13.40 -7.56 -2.80
C MET A 93 12.66 -8.07 -1.55
N ILE A 94 12.63 -7.26 -0.50
CA ILE A 94 12.01 -7.62 0.78
C ILE A 94 10.58 -7.11 0.82
N GLY A 95 9.62 -8.03 0.69
CA GLY A 95 8.20 -7.71 0.89
C GLY A 95 7.81 -7.63 2.36
N VAL A 96 6.96 -6.65 2.70
CA VAL A 96 6.49 -6.42 4.07
C VAL A 96 4.98 -6.23 4.08
N GLY A 97 4.33 -6.83 5.07
CA GLY A 97 2.94 -6.58 5.38
C GLY A 97 1.93 -7.54 4.74
N ALA A 98 0.66 -7.33 5.08
CA ALA A 98 -0.45 -8.17 4.66
C ALA A 98 -0.73 -8.04 3.16
N ILE A 99 -0.64 -6.84 2.59
CA ILE A 99 -0.93 -6.60 1.17
C ILE A 99 0.12 -7.28 0.30
N TYR A 100 1.40 -7.23 0.69
CA TYR A 100 2.44 -8.03 0.05
C TYR A 100 2.12 -9.53 0.10
N ALA A 101 1.71 -10.05 1.27
CA ALA A 101 1.39 -11.47 1.41
C ALA A 101 0.20 -11.91 0.53
N GLU A 102 -0.80 -11.04 0.35
CA GLU A 102 -1.92 -11.29 -0.57
C GLU A 102 -1.45 -11.43 -2.02
N TYR A 103 -0.59 -10.52 -2.51
CA TYR A 103 -0.02 -10.61 -3.86
C TYR A 103 0.96 -11.78 -4.02
N ALA A 104 1.86 -11.99 -3.06
CA ALA A 104 2.85 -13.06 -3.11
C ALA A 104 2.20 -14.46 -3.11
N SER A 105 1.02 -14.59 -2.48
CA SER A 105 0.24 -15.84 -2.52
C SER A 105 -0.65 -15.99 -3.76
N GLY A 106 -0.76 -14.96 -4.60
CA GLY A 106 -1.65 -14.93 -5.76
C GLY A 106 -3.14 -14.79 -5.42
N ARG A 107 -3.50 -14.47 -4.17
CA ARG A 107 -4.90 -14.15 -3.79
C ARG A 107 -5.35 -12.82 -4.36
N LEU A 108 -4.41 -11.89 -4.56
CA LEU A 108 -4.59 -10.68 -5.37
C LEU A 108 -3.65 -10.72 -6.56
N ASP A 109 -4.15 -10.30 -7.72
CA ASP A 109 -3.40 -10.24 -8.98
C ASP A 109 -3.65 -8.94 -9.77
N ALA A 110 -4.69 -8.18 -9.41
CA ALA A 110 -5.05 -6.96 -10.11
C ALA A 110 -4.37 -5.72 -9.50
N ASP A 111 -3.82 -4.87 -10.37
CA ASP A 111 -3.14 -3.62 -9.99
C ASP A 111 -4.10 -2.60 -9.33
N ASP A 112 -5.38 -2.62 -9.70
CA ASP A 112 -6.38 -1.66 -9.21
C ASP A 112 -6.85 -1.95 -7.77
N GLU A 113 -6.40 -3.06 -7.16
CA GLU A 113 -6.69 -3.41 -5.77
C GLU A 113 -6.05 -2.40 -4.81
N VAL A 114 -4.84 -1.93 -5.12
CA VAL A 114 -4.10 -0.94 -4.32
C VAL A 114 -4.22 0.50 -4.82
N ALA A 115 -4.79 0.69 -6.01
CA ALA A 115 -4.92 1.97 -6.66
C ALA A 115 -5.94 2.87 -5.96
N LEU A 116 -5.60 4.14 -5.83
CA LEU A 116 -6.49 5.21 -5.41
C LEU A 116 -6.05 6.52 -6.06
N THR A 117 -6.98 7.47 -6.13
CA THR A 117 -6.71 8.88 -6.46
C THR A 117 -6.52 9.67 -5.19
N TYR A 118 -5.64 10.67 -5.25
CA TYR A 118 -5.36 11.57 -4.13
C TYR A 118 -5.14 12.99 -4.65
N ASP A 119 -5.33 13.96 -3.77
CA ASP A 119 -5.03 15.35 -4.03
C ASP A 119 -3.50 15.57 -3.98
N PRO A 120 -2.87 16.06 -5.06
CA PRO A 120 -1.41 16.12 -5.15
C PRO A 120 -0.76 17.11 -4.18
N ASP A 121 -1.50 18.13 -3.76
CA ASP A 121 -1.00 19.19 -2.88
C ASP A 121 -1.07 18.78 -1.40
N SER A 122 -2.21 18.22 -0.98
CA SER A 122 -2.43 17.78 0.41
C SER A 122 -2.04 16.33 0.67
N GLY A 123 -1.88 15.51 -0.36
CA GLY A 123 -1.66 14.06 -0.24
C GLY A 123 -2.90 13.28 0.20
N ARG A 124 -4.06 13.93 0.34
CA ARG A 124 -5.29 13.32 0.85
C ARG A 124 -5.90 12.38 -0.19
N ALA A 125 -6.22 11.15 0.23
CA ALA A 125 -6.96 10.21 -0.61
C ALA A 125 -8.35 10.76 -0.97
N LEU A 126 -8.74 10.58 -2.23
CA LEU A 126 -10.03 10.98 -2.81
C LEU A 126 -10.89 9.76 -3.18
N SER A 127 -10.29 8.58 -3.19
CA SER A 127 -10.95 7.28 -3.35
C SER A 127 -10.28 6.23 -2.46
N GLU A 128 -10.94 5.09 -2.34
CA GLU A 128 -10.54 3.98 -1.47
C GLU A 128 -9.93 2.84 -2.27
N PRO A 129 -8.80 2.28 -1.82
CA PRO A 129 -8.23 1.08 -2.41
C PRO A 129 -9.05 -0.14 -1.98
N LEU A 130 -9.34 -1.04 -2.94
CA LEU A 130 -10.22 -2.19 -2.66
C LEU A 130 -9.60 -3.15 -1.65
N VAL A 131 -8.28 -3.25 -1.61
CA VAL A 131 -7.57 -4.13 -0.68
C VAL A 131 -7.83 -3.77 0.79
N ASN A 132 -8.02 -2.48 1.12
CA ASN A 132 -8.36 -2.07 2.48
C ASN A 132 -9.71 -2.65 2.91
N TRP A 133 -10.71 -2.60 2.04
CA TRP A 133 -12.01 -3.21 2.32
C TRP A 133 -11.95 -4.73 2.39
N ARG A 134 -11.17 -5.40 1.53
CA ARG A 134 -11.01 -6.85 1.59
C ARG A 134 -10.40 -7.30 2.92
N LEU A 135 -9.31 -6.67 3.32
CA LEU A 135 -8.59 -7.01 4.55
C LEU A 135 -9.36 -6.61 5.81
N ALA A 136 -10.19 -5.57 5.76
CA ALA A 136 -11.11 -5.23 6.84
C ALA A 136 -12.28 -6.22 6.95
N LEU A 137 -12.91 -6.57 5.84
CA LEU A 137 -14.14 -7.37 5.86
C LEU A 137 -13.91 -8.86 6.15
N ALA A 138 -12.78 -9.43 5.73
CA ALA A 138 -12.47 -10.84 5.99
C ALA A 138 -12.55 -11.24 7.49
N PRO A 139 -11.85 -10.56 8.43
CA PRO A 139 -11.99 -10.85 9.85
C PRO A 139 -13.35 -10.44 10.43
N ALA A 140 -13.99 -9.39 9.90
CA ALA A 140 -15.31 -8.95 10.36
C ALA A 140 -16.40 -9.98 10.03
N VAL A 141 -16.32 -10.64 8.89
CA VAL A 141 -17.19 -11.76 8.50
C VAL A 141 -16.89 -12.98 9.36
N THR A 142 -15.62 -13.32 9.54
CA THR A 142 -15.20 -14.49 10.35
C THR A 142 -15.68 -14.38 11.81
N SER A 143 -15.73 -13.18 12.36
CA SER A 143 -16.22 -12.91 13.72
C SER A 143 -17.73 -12.71 13.82
N GLY A 144 -18.46 -12.76 12.71
CA GLY A 144 -19.91 -12.52 12.67
C GLY A 144 -20.33 -11.06 12.88
N ARG A 145 -19.38 -10.11 12.86
CA ARG A 145 -19.65 -8.66 12.99
C ARG A 145 -20.32 -8.10 11.74
N VAL A 146 -20.01 -8.68 10.58
CA VAL A 146 -20.60 -8.31 9.28
C VAL A 146 -21.13 -9.57 8.61
N ASP A 147 -22.32 -9.49 8.04
CA ASP A 147 -22.91 -10.58 7.27
C ASP A 147 -22.06 -10.92 6.02
N ALA A 148 -21.88 -12.22 5.77
CA ALA A 148 -21.00 -12.72 4.72
C ALA A 148 -21.52 -12.37 3.31
N GLU A 149 -22.84 -12.51 3.09
CA GLU A 149 -23.46 -12.21 1.80
C GLU A 149 -23.40 -10.71 1.50
N LEU A 150 -23.68 -9.89 2.52
CA LEU A 150 -23.58 -8.44 2.43
C LEU A 150 -22.16 -7.97 2.13
N ALA A 151 -21.15 -8.53 2.81
CA ALA A 151 -19.74 -8.22 2.57
C ALA A 151 -19.29 -8.61 1.16
N ALA A 152 -19.66 -9.82 0.70
CA ALA A 152 -19.35 -10.29 -0.65
C ALA A 152 -19.98 -9.38 -1.72
N ARG A 153 -21.25 -9.00 -1.52
CA ARG A 153 -21.98 -8.09 -2.39
C ARG A 153 -21.35 -6.69 -2.40
N PHE A 154 -20.94 -6.17 -1.25
CA PHE A 154 -20.24 -4.90 -1.14
C PHE A 154 -18.92 -4.92 -1.94
N LEU A 155 -18.08 -5.94 -1.73
CA LEU A 155 -16.80 -6.07 -2.43
C LEU A 155 -16.97 -6.21 -3.95
N ALA A 156 -17.96 -6.98 -4.41
CA ALA A 156 -18.27 -7.08 -5.83
C ALA A 156 -18.72 -5.73 -6.43
N THR A 157 -19.53 -4.98 -5.68
CA THR A 157 -20.01 -3.64 -6.08
C THR A 157 -18.86 -2.64 -6.13
N ALA A 158 -17.97 -2.69 -5.13
CA ALA A 158 -16.75 -1.89 -5.07
C ALA A 158 -15.78 -2.17 -6.22
N LYS A 159 -15.56 -3.46 -6.54
CA LYS A 159 -14.69 -3.88 -7.66
C LYS A 159 -15.20 -3.40 -9.02
N ALA A 160 -16.52 -3.36 -9.19
CA ALA A 160 -17.13 -2.89 -10.43
C ALA A 160 -16.96 -1.38 -10.68
N LEU A 161 -16.60 -0.60 -9.65
CA LEU A 161 -16.30 0.83 -9.81
C LEU A 161 -14.88 1.05 -10.31
N TYR A 162 -14.76 1.95 -11.29
CA TYR A 162 -13.48 2.53 -11.66
C TYR A 162 -12.85 3.19 -10.43
N PHE A 163 -11.59 2.84 -10.11
CA PHE A 163 -10.98 3.17 -8.83
C PHE A 163 -11.02 4.66 -8.45
N PRO A 164 -10.90 5.66 -9.37
CA PRO A 164 -11.05 7.07 -9.02
C PRO A 164 -12.41 7.47 -8.45
N GLU A 165 -13.46 6.70 -8.75
CA GLU A 165 -14.83 6.92 -8.28
C GLU A 165 -15.17 6.06 -7.05
N ARG A 166 -14.24 5.18 -6.65
CA ARG A 166 -14.47 4.18 -5.60
C ARG A 166 -14.44 4.85 -4.23
N THR A 167 -15.62 5.22 -3.74
CA THR A 167 -15.80 5.76 -2.39
C THR A 167 -16.88 4.98 -1.67
N LEU A 168 -16.83 4.94 -0.33
CA LEU A 168 -17.86 4.24 0.45
C LEU A 168 -19.29 4.73 0.10
N PRO A 169 -19.58 6.05 0.01
CA PRO A 169 -20.89 6.51 -0.44
C PRO A 169 -21.28 6.02 -1.85
N ALA A 170 -20.34 6.01 -2.80
CA ALA A 170 -20.61 5.57 -4.17
C ALA A 170 -20.92 4.07 -4.27
N VAL A 171 -20.29 3.23 -3.43
CA VAL A 171 -20.58 1.80 -3.34
C VAL A 171 -21.95 1.58 -2.71
N LEU A 172 -22.21 2.19 -1.55
CA LEU A 172 -23.48 2.03 -0.83
C LEU A 172 -24.69 2.47 -1.67
N ALA A 173 -24.56 3.55 -2.43
CA ALA A 173 -25.62 4.03 -3.32
C ALA A 173 -26.01 3.01 -4.42
N ARG A 174 -25.12 2.08 -4.76
CA ARG A 174 -25.35 1.02 -5.77
C ARG A 174 -25.85 -0.30 -5.17
N MET A 175 -25.91 -0.42 -3.84
CA MET A 175 -26.40 -1.62 -3.16
C MET A 175 -27.95 -1.61 -3.01
N THR A 176 -28.65 -1.43 -4.11
CA THR A 176 -30.13 -1.33 -4.13
C THR A 176 -30.81 -2.63 -3.67
N GLY A 177 -31.79 -2.55 -2.77
CA GLY A 177 -32.49 -3.73 -2.26
C GLY A 177 -31.68 -4.59 -1.28
N ALA A 178 -30.54 -4.11 -0.78
CA ALA A 178 -29.95 -4.67 0.44
C ALA A 178 -30.72 -4.18 1.69
N ASP A 179 -30.67 -4.97 2.76
CA ASP A 179 -31.29 -4.62 4.04
C ASP A 179 -30.72 -3.29 4.60
N PRO A 180 -31.56 -2.27 4.87
CA PRO A 180 -31.09 -0.98 5.37
C PRO A 180 -30.33 -1.05 6.70
N THR A 181 -30.72 -1.95 7.61
CA THR A 181 -30.06 -2.11 8.91
C THR A 181 -28.66 -2.69 8.72
N GLY A 182 -28.51 -3.75 7.94
CA GLY A 182 -27.22 -4.34 7.59
C GLY A 182 -26.30 -3.35 6.86
N LEU A 183 -26.84 -2.59 5.90
CA LEU A 183 -26.07 -1.54 5.22
C LEU A 183 -25.57 -0.45 6.18
N ALA A 184 -26.41 -0.01 7.11
CA ALA A 184 -26.02 0.99 8.10
C ALA A 184 -24.91 0.46 9.04
N ALA A 185 -25.02 -0.79 9.49
CA ALA A 185 -24.01 -1.43 10.33
C ALA A 185 -22.67 -1.61 9.59
N LEU A 186 -22.70 -2.06 8.33
CA LEU A 186 -21.52 -2.17 7.47
C LEU A 186 -20.86 -0.80 7.25
N ALA A 187 -21.65 0.22 6.91
CA ALA A 187 -21.16 1.57 6.67
C ALA A 187 -20.56 2.19 7.94
N HIS A 188 -21.12 1.89 9.11
CA HIS A 188 -20.55 2.29 10.40
C HIS A 188 -19.19 1.60 10.60
N TYR A 189 -19.15 0.27 10.55
CA TYR A 189 -17.92 -0.51 10.70
C TYR A 189 -16.78 0.00 9.81
N LEU A 190 -17.05 0.20 8.51
CA LEU A 190 -16.05 0.67 7.55
C LEU A 190 -15.56 2.11 7.82
N LYS A 191 -16.32 2.93 8.54
CA LYS A 191 -15.93 4.32 8.88
C LYS A 191 -15.20 4.43 10.20
N THR A 192 -15.48 3.55 11.16
CA THR A 192 -15.06 3.74 12.56
C THR A 192 -14.10 2.68 13.06
N ASP A 193 -14.18 1.46 12.55
CA ASP A 193 -13.53 0.29 13.14
C ASP A 193 -12.66 -0.49 12.17
N ALA A 194 -12.88 -0.32 10.86
CA ALA A 194 -12.12 -1.01 9.85
C ALA A 194 -10.64 -0.62 9.92
N PRO A 195 -9.70 -1.59 9.94
CA PRO A 195 -8.29 -1.29 9.86
C PRO A 195 -7.94 -0.67 8.50
N ASP A 196 -6.92 0.18 8.51
CA ASP A 196 -6.32 0.72 7.29
C ASP A 196 -5.07 -0.10 6.96
N ALA A 197 -5.27 -1.19 6.21
CA ALA A 197 -4.19 -2.12 5.90
C ALA A 197 -3.03 -1.46 5.15
N LYS A 198 -3.30 -0.47 4.28
CA LYS A 198 -2.25 0.30 3.62
C LYS A 198 -1.43 1.13 4.59
N ARG A 199 -2.07 1.77 5.57
CA ARG A 199 -1.36 2.50 6.63
C ARG A 199 -0.53 1.55 7.49
N ASP A 200 -1.13 0.45 7.93
CA ASP A 200 -0.46 -0.55 8.79
C ASP A 200 0.77 -1.15 8.11
N ASP A 201 0.65 -1.53 6.82
CA ASP A 201 1.77 -2.06 6.03
C ASP A 201 2.88 -1.03 5.80
N ALA A 202 2.51 0.25 5.57
CA ALA A 202 3.49 1.32 5.42
C ALA A 202 4.30 1.55 6.70
N LEU A 203 3.64 1.54 7.85
CA LEU A 203 4.29 1.65 9.16
C LEU A 203 5.15 0.41 9.46
N ALA A 204 4.67 -0.78 9.12
CA ALA A 204 5.43 -2.03 9.28
C ALA A 204 6.73 -2.01 8.45
N LEU A 205 6.69 -1.48 7.23
CA LEU A 205 7.89 -1.31 6.39
C LEU A 205 8.91 -0.38 7.06
N LEU A 206 8.46 0.76 7.61
CA LEU A 206 9.36 1.70 8.30
C LEU A 206 10.01 1.06 9.53
N HIS A 207 9.23 0.36 10.37
CA HIS A 207 9.77 -0.37 11.51
C HIS A 207 10.80 -1.42 11.10
N ARG A 208 10.50 -2.18 10.04
CA ARG A 208 11.39 -3.22 9.53
C ARG A 208 12.71 -2.63 9.03
N MET A 209 12.66 -1.57 8.21
CA MET A 209 13.86 -0.93 7.68
C MET A 209 14.72 -0.30 8.80
N ALA A 210 14.09 0.36 9.77
CA ALA A 210 14.78 0.95 10.91
C ALA A 210 15.52 -0.12 11.75
N ALA A 211 14.89 -1.27 11.96
CA ALA A 211 15.50 -2.39 12.67
C ALA A 211 16.70 -2.96 11.91
N ASP A 212 16.53 -3.25 10.61
CA ASP A 212 17.57 -3.89 9.79
C ASP A 212 18.81 -2.98 9.64
N LEU A 213 18.62 -1.68 9.39
CA LEU A 213 19.73 -0.72 9.28
C LEU A 213 20.34 -0.34 10.63
N GLY A 214 19.56 -0.34 11.70
CA GLY A 214 20.06 -0.13 13.06
C GLY A 214 20.95 -1.28 13.54
N GLN A 215 20.66 -2.51 13.12
CA GLN A 215 21.49 -3.68 13.40
C GLN A 215 22.78 -3.68 12.57
N ALA A 216 22.70 -3.33 11.29
CA ALA A 216 23.87 -3.23 10.42
C ALA A 216 24.91 -2.23 10.96
N ALA A 217 24.46 -1.09 11.51
CA ALA A 217 25.34 -0.08 12.12
C ALA A 217 26.05 -0.57 13.41
N ARG A 218 25.55 -1.60 14.08
CA ARG A 218 26.15 -2.17 15.30
C ARG A 218 27.13 -3.32 15.03
N ALA A 219 27.10 -3.87 13.81
CA ALA A 219 27.92 -5.02 13.41
C ALA A 219 29.24 -4.62 12.71
N THR A 220 29.37 -3.36 12.31
CA THR A 220 30.61 -2.69 11.85
C THR A 220 31.28 -1.94 12.98
#